data_AF-A0A0R2YHU9-F1
#
_entry.id   AF-A0A0R2YHU9-F1
#
_cell.length_a   1.000
_cell.length_b   1.000
_cell.length_c   1.000
_cell.angle_alpha   90.00
_cell.angle_beta   90.00
_cell.angle_gamma   90.00
#
_symmetry.space_group_name_H-M   'P 1'
#
loop_
_entity.id
_entity.type
_entity.pdbx_description
1 polymer ?
#
loop_
_entity_poly.entity_id
_entity_poly.type
_entity_poly.pdbx_seq_one_letter_code
_entity_poly.pdbx_strand_id
1 'polypeptide(L)' 'MPYFPGVDKVRFEGPASESPLAFRHYDANKLILGKPMREHLRMAVCYWHTFVWPGADMFGMGTFQRP' A
#
# COMPACT_ATOMS: atom_id res chain seq x y z
N MET A 1 19.41 -7.04 3.38
CA MET A 1 18.32 -7.99 3.11
C MET A 1 17.01 -7.21 2.99
N PRO A 2 16.03 -7.66 2.19
CA PRO A 2 14.73 -7.00 2.11
C PRO A 2 13.94 -7.16 3.42
N TYR A 3 13.26 -6.09 3.87
CA TYR A 3 12.37 -6.15 5.05
C TYR A 3 11.08 -6.95 4.81
N PHE A 4 10.67 -7.09 3.54
CA PHE A 4 9.46 -7.82 3.13
C PHE A 4 9.80 -8.89 2.08
N PRO A 5 10.49 -9.99 2.44
CA PRO A 5 10.95 -11.00 1.47
C PRO A 5 9.81 -11.77 0.78
N GLY A 6 8.62 -11.84 1.37
CA GLY A 6 7.45 -12.52 0.81
C GLY A 6 6.48 -11.62 0.04
N VAL A 7 6.84 -10.35 -0.20
CA VAL A 7 5.98 -9.38 -0.87
C VAL A 7 6.66 -8.89 -2.14
N ASP A 8 6.16 -9.35 -3.27
CA ASP A 8 6.54 -8.84 -4.58
C ASP A 8 5.88 -7.48 -4.88
N LYS A 9 6.32 -6.84 -5.96
CA LYS A 9 5.65 -5.64 -6.47
C LYS A 9 4.19 -5.95 -6.82
N VAL A 10 3.27 -5.34 -6.07
CA VAL A 10 1.81 -5.44 -6.28
C VAL A 10 1.45 -4.95 -7.68
N ARG A 11 0.69 -5.77 -8.43
CA ARG A 11 0.31 -5.51 -9.83
C ARG A 11 -1.20 -5.26 -9.93
N PHE A 12 -1.62 -4.68 -11.04
CA PHE A 12 -3.04 -4.61 -11.40
C PHE A 12 -3.49 -5.92 -12.05
N GLU A 13 -4.57 -6.51 -11.53
CA GLU A 13 -5.16 -7.76 -12.06
C GLU A 13 -6.64 -7.61 -12.45
N GLY A 14 -7.23 -6.44 -12.18
CA GLY A 14 -8.61 -6.13 -12.54
C GLY A 14 -9.66 -6.49 -11.50
N PRO A 15 -10.93 -6.08 -11.73
CA PRO A 15 -11.97 -6.08 -10.70
C PRO A 15 -12.37 -7.46 -10.18
N ALA A 16 -12.21 -8.50 -11.00
CA ALA A 16 -12.55 -9.88 -10.68
C ALA A 16 -11.38 -10.67 -10.04
N SER A 17 -10.25 -10.01 -9.75
CA SER A 17 -9.13 -10.70 -9.11
C SER A 17 -9.47 -11.10 -7.67
N GLU A 18 -9.25 -12.37 -7.38
CA GLU A 18 -9.31 -12.95 -6.04
C GLU A 18 -7.97 -12.87 -5.30
N SER A 19 -6.90 -12.40 -5.98
CA SER A 19 -5.58 -12.28 -5.37
C SER A 19 -5.59 -11.25 -4.24
N PRO A 20 -5.12 -11.59 -3.03
CA PRO A 20 -5.10 -10.66 -1.90
C PRO A 20 -4.07 -9.53 -2.07
N LEU A 21 -3.02 -9.76 -2.88
CA LEU A 21 -1.91 -8.82 -3.11
C LEU A 21 -1.89 -8.31 -4.56
N ALA A 22 -3.06 -7.90 -5.05
CA ALA A 22 -3.22 -7.26 -6.36
C ALA A 22 -4.16 -6.04 -6.27
N PHE A 23 -3.90 -5.05 -7.12
CA PHE A 23 -4.82 -3.95 -7.33
C PHE A 23 -5.98 -4.41 -8.21
N ARG A 24 -7.20 -4.27 -7.69
CA ARG A 24 -8.44 -4.55 -8.44
C ARG A 24 -8.90 -3.38 -9.32
N HIS A 25 -8.56 -2.16 -8.91
CA HIS A 25 -9.03 -0.94 -9.57
C HIS A 25 -7.93 0.07 -9.91
N TYR A 26 -6.80 0.00 -9.20
CA TYR A 26 -5.69 0.90 -9.44
C TYR A 26 -4.80 0.35 -10.57
N ASP A 27 -5.01 0.87 -11.78
CA ASP A 27 -4.08 0.77 -12.88
C ASP A 27 -3.38 2.13 -13.06
N ALA A 28 -2.09 2.18 -12.73
CA ALA A 28 -1.30 3.41 -12.75
C ALA A 28 -1.22 4.10 -14.12
N ASN A 29 -1.44 3.36 -15.22
CA ASN A 29 -1.37 3.87 -16.60
C ASN A 29 -2.75 4.13 -17.21
N LYS A 30 -3.83 3.64 -16.60
CA LYS A 30 -5.19 3.86 -17.10
C LYS A 30 -5.48 5.36 -17.18
N LEU A 31 -5.85 5.81 -18.37
CA LEU A 31 -6.23 7.20 -18.60
C LEU A 31 -7.66 7.43 -18.09
N ILE A 32 -7.81 8.41 -17.22
CA ILE A 32 -9.09 8.94 -16.75
C ILE A 32 -9.14 10.39 -17.19
N LEU A 33 -10.09 10.72 -18.08
CA LEU A 33 -10.26 12.08 -18.61
C LEU A 33 -8.94 12.68 -19.14
N GLY A 34 -8.14 11.86 -19.83
CA GLY A 34 -6.88 12.28 -20.46
C GLY A 34 -5.64 12.31 -19.56
N LYS A 35 -5.74 11.94 -18.27
CA LYS A 35 -4.58 11.83 -17.35
C LYS A 35 -4.48 10.44 -16.72
N PRO A 36 -3.27 9.88 -16.53
CA PRO A 36 -3.12 8.56 -15.92
C PRO A 36 -3.53 8.57 -14.44
N MET A 37 -4.09 7.47 -13.93
CA MET A 37 -4.57 7.39 -12.53
C MET A 37 -3.52 7.82 -11.50
N ARG A 38 -2.24 7.51 -11.73
CA ARG A 38 -1.15 7.92 -10.83
C ARG A 38 -1.04 9.44 -10.66
N GLU A 39 -1.38 10.21 -11.69
CA GLU A 39 -1.32 11.68 -11.66
C GLU A 39 -2.53 12.31 -11.02
N HIS A 40 -3.69 11.63 -11.07
CA HIS A 40 -4.87 12.04 -10.32
C HIS A 40 -4.70 11.79 -8.82
N LEU A 41 -4.26 10.59 -8.46
CA LEU A 41 -4.27 10.14 -7.07
C LEU A 41 -3.02 10.57 -6.31
N ARG A 42 -1.86 10.57 -6.99
CA ARG A 42 -0.57 11.00 -6.42
C ARG A 42 -0.31 10.40 -5.02
N MET A 43 -0.56 9.10 -4.90
CA MET A 43 -0.50 8.39 -3.62
C MET A 43 0.86 8.56 -2.95
N ALA A 44 0.82 8.76 -1.64
CA ALA A 44 1.99 8.87 -0.78
C ALA A 44 1.82 7.98 0.46
N VAL A 45 2.93 7.59 1.06
CA VAL A 45 2.96 6.81 2.30
C VAL A 45 3.36 7.73 3.44
N CYS A 46 2.57 7.75 4.52
CA CYS A 46 2.91 8.52 5.71
C CYS A 46 4.02 7.83 6.50
N TYR A 47 5.18 8.47 6.61
CA TYR A 47 6.35 7.89 7.28
C TYR A 47 6.08 7.56 8.76
N TRP A 48 5.48 8.51 9.49
CA TRP A 48 5.26 8.38 10.93
C TRP A 48 4.38 7.17 11.27
N HIS A 49 3.23 7.03 10.60
CA HIS A 49 2.30 5.93 10.85
C HIS A 49 2.84 4.58 10.37
N THR A 50 3.53 4.57 9.22
CA THR A 50 3.92 3.31 8.57
C THR A 50 5.17 2.71 9.20
N PHE A 51 6.13 3.54 9.60
CA PHE A 51 7.46 3.06 10.02
C PHE A 51 7.84 3.40 11.46
N VAL A 52 7.25 4.45 12.07
CA VAL A 52 7.69 4.92 13.39
C VAL A 52 6.74 4.51 14.51
N TRP A 53 5.43 4.67 14.31
CA TRP A 53 4.46 4.40 15.36
C TRP A 53 4.41 2.90 15.71
N PRO A 54 4.64 2.52 16.98
CA PRO A 54 4.79 1.12 17.39
C PRO A 54 3.46 0.42 17.71
N GLY A 55 2.32 1.04 17.40
CA GLY A 55 1.00 0.47 17.69
C GLY A 55 0.56 0.65 19.14
N ALA A 56 1.05 1.70 19.82
CA ALA A 56 0.67 2.05 21.18
C ALA A 56 -0.54 3.00 21.19
N ASP A 57 -1.38 2.91 22.23
CA ASP A 57 -2.52 3.79 22.45
C ASP A 57 -2.54 4.35 23.89
N MET A 58 -3.56 5.14 24.23
CA MET A 58 -3.68 5.82 25.54
C MET A 58 -3.72 4.87 26.74
N PHE A 59 -4.06 3.60 26.51
CA PHE A 59 -4.28 2.57 27.52
C PHE A 59 -3.36 1.35 27.34
N GLY A 60 -2.50 1.34 26.32
CA GLY A 60 -1.73 0.15 25.94
C GLY A 60 -0.36 0.46 25.32
N MET A 61 0.60 -0.42 25.59
CA MET A 61 1.96 -0.34 25.03
C MET A 61 1.99 -0.79 23.56
N GLY A 62 3.10 -0.48 22.87
CA GLY A 62 3.29 -0.84 21.46
C GLY A 62 3.24 -2.35 21.21
N THR A 63 2.49 -2.75 20.19
CA THR A 63 2.24 -4.16 19.83
C THR A 63 2.91 -4.59 18.54
N PHE A 64 3.39 -3.65 17.71
CA PHE A 64 3.99 -3.99 16.43
C PHE A 64 5.40 -4.53 16.60
N GLN A 65 5.58 -5.80 16.24
CA GLN A 65 6.89 -6.43 16.13
C GLN A 65 7.40 -6.23 14.70
N ARG A 66 8.23 -5.20 14.52
CA ARG A 66 8.90 -4.90 13.25
C ARG A 66 10.41 -5.13 13.42
N PRO A 67 11.09 -5.70 12.42
CA PRO A 67 12.54 -5.87 12.42
C PRO A 67 13.30 -4.53 12.46
#